data_AF-A0A661AIB9-F1
#
_entry.id   AF-A0A661AIB9-F1
#
_cell.length_a   1.000
_cell.length_b   1.000
_cell.length_c   1.000
_cell.angle_alpha   90.00
_cell.angle_beta   90.00
_cell.angle_gamma   90.00
#
_symmetry.space_group_name_H-M   'P 1'
#
loop_
_entity.id
_entity.type
_entity.pdbx_description
1 polymer ?
#
loop_
_entity_poly.entity_id
_entity_poly.type
_entity_poly.pdbx_seq_one_letter_code
_entity_poly.pdbx_strand_id
1 'polypeptide(L)' 'LNLPDNHPDTLHLKLTVYAETDIERIKELTPMLIRACKSTRKYKCRECGYETEVFDWKCPNCLTVDSFVRV' A
#
# COMPACT_ATOMS: atom_id res chain seq x y z
N LEU A 1 -12.76 -0.64 19.83
CA LEU A 1 -12.82 -0.16 18.43
C LEU A 1 -12.34 -1.30 17.54
N ASN A 2 -13.26 -2.02 16.88
CA ASN A 2 -12.92 -3.09 15.94
C ASN A 2 -12.50 -2.46 14.61
N LEU A 3 -11.21 -2.27 14.40
CA LEU A 3 -10.66 -1.81 13.13
C LEU A 3 -10.46 -3.03 12.20
N PRO A 4 -10.82 -2.94 10.91
CA PRO A 4 -10.66 -4.04 9.96
C PRO A 4 -9.18 -4.42 9.82
N ASP A 5 -8.89 -5.71 9.71
CA ASP A 5 -7.53 -6.29 9.75
C ASP A 5 -6.54 -5.70 8.72
N ASN A 6 -7.04 -5.05 7.68
CA ASN A 6 -6.26 -4.43 6.61
C ASN A 6 -5.92 -2.95 6.85
N HIS A 7 -6.22 -2.39 8.03
CA HIS A 7 -5.84 -1.02 8.35
C HIS A 7 -4.35 -0.95 8.73
N PRO A 8 -3.56 0.00 8.20
CA PRO A 8 -2.12 0.10 8.46
C PRO A 8 -1.78 0.18 9.95
N ASP A 9 -2.63 0.85 10.73
CA ASP A 9 -2.44 0.96 12.19
C ASP A 9 -2.66 -0.37 12.92
N THR A 10 -3.55 -1.23 12.42
CA THR A 10 -3.79 -2.58 12.97
C THR A 10 -2.62 -3.51 12.67
N LEU A 11 -1.98 -3.35 11.51
CA LEU A 11 -0.76 -4.07 11.15
C LEU A 11 0.43 -3.63 12.02
N HIS A 12 0.56 -2.32 12.26
CA HIS A 12 1.59 -1.77 13.14
C HIS A 12 1.44 -2.33 14.56
N LEU A 13 0.23 -2.28 15.13
CA LEU A 13 -0.06 -2.77 16.48
C LEU A 13 0.24 -4.27 16.63
N LYS A 14 -0.12 -5.10 15.64
CA LYS A 14 0.20 -6.54 15.63
C LYS A 14 1.71 -6.77 15.58
N LEU A 15 2.45 -6.00 14.79
CA LEU A 15 3.92 -6.09 14.74
C LEU A 15 4.57 -5.66 16.05
N THR A 16 4.03 -4.65 16.75
CA THR A 16 4.54 -4.23 18.07
C THR A 16 4.29 -5.27 19.15
N VAL A 17 3.10 -5.91 19.16
CA VAL A 17 2.78 -7.01 20.10
C VAL A 17 3.61 -8.26 19.81
N TYR A 18 3.94 -8.55 18.55
CA TYR A 18 4.88 -9.62 18.18
C TYR A 18 6.36 -9.25 18.46
N ALA A 19 6.71 -7.98 18.60
CA ALA A 19 8.08 -7.54 18.84
C ALA A 19 8.59 -7.89 20.25
N GLU A 20 7.69 -8.18 21.19
CA GLU A 20 8.07 -8.78 22.48
C GLU A 20 8.40 -10.28 22.38
N THR A 21 8.12 -10.94 21.24
CA THR A 21 8.22 -12.41 21.12
C THR A 21 9.25 -12.96 20.14
N ASP A 22 9.69 -12.28 19.07
CA ASP A 22 10.80 -12.78 18.24
C ASP A 22 11.34 -11.73 17.25
N ILE A 23 12.31 -10.92 17.67
CA ILE A 23 12.89 -9.82 16.86
C ILE A 23 13.51 -10.36 15.56
N GLU A 24 14.09 -11.57 15.57
CA GLU A 24 14.72 -12.17 14.38
C GLU A 24 13.67 -12.47 13.31
N ARG A 25 12.54 -13.05 13.71
CA ARG A 25 11.43 -13.38 12.82
C ARG A 25 10.78 -12.13 12.23
N ILE A 26 10.73 -11.03 12.97
CA ILE A 26 10.27 -9.73 12.44
C ILE A 26 11.25 -9.17 11.41
N LYS A 27 12.56 -9.26 11.65
CA LYS A 27 13.57 -8.83 10.67
C LYS A 27 13.46 -9.61 9.36
N GLU A 28 13.09 -10.88 9.39
CA GLU A 28 12.84 -11.69 8.20
C GLU A 28 11.54 -11.30 7.47
N LEU A 29 10.45 -11.06 8.22
CA LEU A 29 9.14 -10.71 7.64
C LEU A 29 9.06 -9.28 7.10
N THR A 30 9.78 -8.34 7.72
CA THR A 30 9.79 -6.92 7.34
C THR A 30 10.10 -6.67 5.86
N PRO A 31 11.19 -7.20 5.27
CA PRO A 31 11.47 -7.01 3.85
C PRO A 31 10.42 -7.65 2.93
N MET A 32 9.79 -8.75 3.33
CA MET A 32 8.69 -9.36 2.58
C MET A 32 7.46 -8.44 2.54
N LEU A 33 7.09 -7.87 3.70
CA LEU A 33 6.01 -6.90 3.81
C LEU A 33 6.30 -5.61 3.03
N ILE A 34 7.54 -5.11 3.08
CA ILE A 34 7.95 -3.94 2.29
C ILE A 34 7.78 -4.21 0.79
N ARG A 35 8.19 -5.39 0.31
CA ARG A 35 8.02 -5.78 -1.11
C ARG A 35 6.54 -5.88 -1.49
N ALA A 36 5.72 -6.51 -0.65
CA ALA A 36 4.28 -6.61 -0.86
C ALA A 36 3.61 -5.22 -0.92
N CYS A 37 3.96 -4.32 0.01
CA CYS A 37 3.48 -2.94 0.04
C CYS A 37 3.94 -2.11 -1.17
N LYS A 38 5.14 -2.34 -1.71
CA LYS A 38 5.60 -1.69 -2.94
C LYS A 38 4.83 -2.18 -4.17
N SER A 39 4.54 -3.48 -4.25
CA SER A 39 3.80 -4.06 -5.38
C SER A 39 2.32 -3.63 -5.45
N THR A 40 1.75 -3.15 -4.33
CA THR A 40 0.32 -2.83 -4.15
C THR A 40 -0.01 -1.32 -4.22
N ARG A 41 0.95 -0.49 -4.60
CA ARG A 41 0.73 0.95 -4.82
C ARG A 41 0.70 1.21 -6.32
N LYS A 42 -0.37 0.81 -7.00
CA LYS A 42 -0.61 1.19 -8.39
C LYS A 42 -1.92 1.96 -8.47
N TYR A 43 -1.86 3.14 -9.07
CA TYR A 43 -3.02 3.88 -9.53
C TYR A 43 -3.16 3.65 -11.01
N LYS A 44 -4.41 3.54 -11.48
CA LYS A 44 -4.72 3.40 -12.90
C LYS A 44 -5.74 4.43 -13.32
N CYS A 45 -5.47 5.12 -14.41
CA CYS A 45 -6.42 6.03 -15.02
C CYS A 45 -7.58 5.23 -15.61
N ARG A 46 -8.81 5.53 -15.19
CA ARG A 46 -10.02 4.84 -15.68
C ARG A 46 -10.33 5.12 -17.15
N GLU A 47 -9.83 6.23 -17.69
CA GLU A 47 -10.12 6.66 -19.07
C GLU A 47 -9.18 6.04 -20.10
N CYS A 48 -7.87 6.00 -19.80
CA CYS A 48 -6.84 5.55 -20.76
C CYS A 48 -6.01 4.36 -20.30
N GLY A 49 -6.21 3.88 -19.06
CA GLY A 49 -5.49 2.74 -18.51
C GLY A 49 -4.04 3.00 -18.10
N TYR A 50 -3.55 4.25 -18.15
CA TYR A 50 -2.21 4.61 -17.69
C TYR A 50 -2.02 4.24 -16.20
N GLU A 51 -0.91 3.56 -15.89
CA GLU A 51 -0.58 3.09 -14.53
C GLU A 51 0.60 3.88 -13.94
N THR A 52 0.51 4.23 -12.65
CA THR A 52 1.54 4.98 -11.91
C THR A 52 1.59 4.55 -10.46
N GLU A 53 2.76 4.63 -9.82
CA GLU A 53 2.90 4.39 -8.38
C GLU A 53 2.63 5.64 -7.53
N VAL A 54 2.67 6.81 -8.17
CA VAL A 54 2.48 8.12 -7.54
C VAL A 54 1.15 8.70 -8.00
N PHE A 55 0.33 9.13 -7.04
CA PHE A 55 -0.92 9.81 -7.34
C PHE A 55 -0.63 11.19 -7.94
N ASP A 56 -1.32 11.51 -9.03
CA ASP A 56 -1.40 12.85 -9.61
C ASP A 56 -2.88 13.19 -9.83
N TRP A 57 -3.25 14.45 -9.66
CA TRP A 57 -4.64 14.90 -9.86
C TRP A 57 -5.02 14.93 -11.35
N LYS A 58 -4.02 14.97 -12.25
CA LYS A 58 -4.20 14.96 -13.71
C LYS A 58 -3.46 13.78 -14.32
N CYS A 59 -4.13 13.02 -15.19
CA CYS A 59 -3.47 11.95 -15.92
C CYS A 59 -2.43 12.53 -16.90
N PRO A 60 -1.15 12.12 -16.85
CA PRO A 60 -0.12 12.64 -17.77
C PRO A 60 -0.31 12.16 -19.22
N ASN A 61 -1.08 11.08 -19.43
CA ASN A 61 -1.30 10.49 -20.75
C ASN A 61 -2.52 11.10 -21.47
N CYS A 62 -3.71 11.04 -20.85
CA CYS A 62 -4.96 11.53 -21.47
C CYS A 62 -5.38 12.92 -21.00
N LEU A 63 -4.65 13.51 -20.05
CA LEU A 63 -4.91 14.85 -19.49
C LEU A 63 -6.23 14.98 -18.71
N THR A 64 -7.01 13.90 -18.56
CA THR A 64 -8.22 13.88 -17.75
C THR A 64 -7.91 14.04 -16.27
N VAL A 65 -8.62 14.97 -15.63
CA VAL A 65 -8.52 15.26 -14.20
C VAL A 65 -9.35 14.26 -13.40
N ASP A 66 -8.95 14.01 -12.15
CA ASP A 66 -9.69 13.16 -11.20
C ASP A 66 -10.09 11.79 -11.78
N SER A 67 -9.14 11.16 -12.48
CA SER A 67 -9.37 9.93 -13.27
C SER A 67 -8.68 8.69 -12.72
N PHE A 68 -7.85 8.82 -11.67
CA PHE A 68 -7.10 7.71 -11.10
C PHE A 68 -7.92 6.93 -10.07
N VAL A 69 -7.87 5.60 -10.16
CA VAL A 69 -8.37 4.66 -9.15
C VAL A 69 -7.23 3.80 -8.63
N ARG A 70 -7.32 3.35 -7.38
CA ARG A 70 -6.35 2.40 -6.82
C ARG A 70 -6.59 1.00 -7.40
N VAL A 71 -5.52 0.32 -7.80
CA VAL A 71 -5.53 -1.06 -8.32
C VAL A 71 -4.86 -1.99 -7.33
#